data_AF-A0A9W7EPS0-F1
#
_entry.id   AF-A0A9W7EPS0-F1
#
_cell.length_a   1.000
_cell.length_b   1.000
_cell.length_c   1.000
_cell.angle_alpha   90.00
_cell.angle_beta   90.00
_cell.angle_gamma   90.00
#
_symmetry.space_group_name_H-M   'P 1'
#
loop_
_entity.id
_entity.type
_entity.pdbx_description
1 polymer ?
#
loop_
_entity_poly.entity_id
_entity_poly.type
_entity_poly.pdbx_seq_one_letter_code
_entity_poly.pdbx_strand_id
1 'polypeptide(L)'
;MFTKSACLLLLALGTSAVAADDLCVYPGTCTAPDPNQYPHVGGRTALIPRQQWVESGGFCGALSIQSIAMTYGAYISQDLVRKAAPYQSGSHGDDSLGYEISTQNILPCLENLNLNYDSWDSDKVPVPQGQAYLSWLKKQLSAGAGIVQFVLCAGDDHYIPQDDAPPLYFDHIEPFFKIYSKHPLTDSIVYDDDIVVHGSDYGPDGEENLGYFRSFDSLLDDTDMEGNCANAGTEWKQNEMYPCLYKNQTYGTAITGLVHSDSKNLIPISLQVNATSEPDIREGNDPSLFQATLLIGIGMDGDLKQGTYVVSRFDGIDDFKNQNRSAAYEVECEQDRTTPLEFVDEVLFLSSSSVYYTVEKQA
;
A
#
# COMPACT_ATOMS: atom_id res chain seq x y z
N MET A 1 24.68 52.82 -49.65
CA MET A 1 24.43 52.74 -48.19
C MET A 1 23.00 52.27 -48.00
N PHE A 2 22.79 50.99 -47.71
CA PHE A 2 21.48 50.46 -47.31
C PHE A 2 21.71 49.57 -46.10
N THR A 3 21.15 50.01 -44.97
CA THR A 3 21.17 49.37 -43.66
C THR A 3 20.21 48.19 -43.61
N LYS A 4 20.69 47.03 -43.17
CA LYS A 4 19.87 45.86 -42.83
C LYS A 4 19.28 46.05 -41.44
N SER A 5 17.96 46.06 -41.31
CA SER A 5 17.26 45.88 -40.04
C SER A 5 17.14 44.39 -39.72
N ALA A 6 17.64 43.99 -38.55
CA ALA A 6 17.38 42.69 -37.96
C ALA A 6 16.04 42.73 -37.22
N CYS A 7 15.13 41.82 -37.56
CA CYS A 7 13.87 41.61 -36.85
C CYS A 7 14.16 40.69 -35.66
N LEU A 8 14.04 41.23 -34.44
CA LEU A 8 14.19 40.49 -33.19
C LEU A 8 12.87 39.74 -32.92
N LEU A 9 12.89 38.41 -33.03
CA LEU A 9 11.76 37.55 -32.67
C LEU A 9 11.84 37.27 -31.16
N LEU A 10 10.95 37.88 -30.36
CA LEU A 10 10.77 37.51 -28.96
C LEU A 10 10.05 36.16 -28.91
N LEU A 11 10.75 35.10 -28.50
CA LEU A 11 10.13 33.86 -28.03
C LEU A 11 9.60 34.11 -26.62
N ALA A 12 8.28 34.27 -26.50
CA ALA A 12 7.60 34.20 -25.22
C ALA A 12 7.67 32.75 -24.71
N LEU A 13 8.41 32.54 -23.62
CA LEU A 13 8.36 31.31 -22.85
C LEU A 13 7.00 31.24 -22.15
N GLY A 14 6.06 30.50 -22.75
CA GLY A 14 4.81 30.16 -22.09
C GLY A 14 5.11 29.19 -20.94
N THR A 15 4.82 29.61 -19.72
CA THR A 15 4.69 28.69 -18.59
C THR A 15 3.49 27.80 -18.87
N SER A 16 3.74 26.52 -19.16
CA SER A 16 2.69 25.50 -19.24
C SER A 16 2.00 25.46 -17.88
N ALA A 17 0.74 25.91 -17.82
CA ALA A 17 -0.12 25.61 -16.68
C ALA A 17 -0.29 24.09 -16.65
N VAL A 18 0.23 23.44 -15.61
CA VAL A 18 -0.06 22.03 -15.32
C VAL A 18 -1.58 21.96 -15.19
N ALA A 19 -2.23 21.16 -16.03
CA ALA A 19 -3.67 20.93 -15.91
C ALA A 19 -3.94 20.35 -14.52
N ALA A 20 -5.00 20.80 -13.86
CA ALA A 20 -5.42 20.18 -12.60
C ALA A 20 -5.79 18.72 -12.90
N ASP A 21 -5.24 17.80 -12.11
CA ASP A 21 -5.58 16.37 -12.15
C ASP A 21 -6.89 16.18 -11.39
N ASP A 22 -8.00 15.96 -12.11
CA ASP A 22 -9.34 15.77 -11.51
C ASP A 22 -9.44 14.47 -10.67
N LEU A 23 -8.49 13.54 -10.80
CA LEU A 23 -8.39 12.32 -9.98
C LEU A 23 -7.54 12.54 -8.72
N CYS A 24 -6.85 13.67 -8.62
CA CYS A 24 -6.12 14.07 -7.43
C CYS A 24 -6.97 14.99 -6.56
N VAL A 25 -7.52 14.45 -5.47
CA VAL A 25 -8.44 15.19 -4.60
C VAL A 25 -7.67 16.00 -3.56
N TYR A 26 -7.82 17.33 -3.60
CA TYR A 26 -7.33 18.24 -2.55
C TYR A 26 -8.01 17.90 -1.21
N PRO A 27 -7.30 17.96 -0.07
CA PRO A 27 -5.96 18.51 0.18
C PRO A 27 -4.79 17.57 -0.08
N GLY A 28 -5.04 16.37 -0.62
CA GLY A 28 -4.01 15.44 -1.02
C GLY A 28 -3.11 15.99 -2.13
N THR A 29 -1.88 15.48 -2.20
CA THR A 29 -0.94 15.72 -3.29
C THR A 29 -0.64 14.40 -3.97
N CYS A 30 -0.78 14.30 -5.31
CA CYS A 30 -0.50 13.08 -6.10
C CYS A 30 0.71 13.25 -7.02
N THR A 31 1.45 14.35 -6.87
CA THR A 31 2.67 14.59 -7.62
C THR A 31 3.86 14.04 -6.85
N ALA A 32 4.57 13.10 -7.46
CA ALA A 32 5.77 12.53 -6.86
C ALA A 32 6.86 13.60 -6.62
N PRO A 33 7.66 13.49 -5.54
CA PRO A 33 8.78 14.38 -5.30
C PRO A 33 9.84 14.33 -6.42
N ASP A 34 10.50 15.45 -6.69
CA ASP A 34 11.59 15.50 -7.68
C ASP A 34 12.72 14.54 -7.29
N PRO A 35 13.05 13.54 -8.13
CA PRO A 35 14.10 12.56 -7.81
C PRO A 35 15.50 13.18 -7.66
N ASN A 36 15.75 14.39 -8.20
CA ASN A 36 17.00 15.11 -7.98
C ASN A 36 17.10 15.72 -6.58
N GLN A 37 15.96 16.00 -5.94
CA GLN A 37 15.90 16.52 -4.58
C GLN A 37 15.74 15.39 -3.56
N TYR A 38 15.06 14.31 -3.94
CA TYR A 38 14.79 13.12 -3.14
C TYR A 38 15.42 11.87 -3.77
N PRO A 39 16.76 11.75 -3.78
CA PRO A 39 17.45 10.68 -4.48
C PRO A 39 17.33 9.31 -3.77
N HIS A 40 16.87 9.29 -2.52
CA HIS A 40 16.73 8.06 -1.75
C HIS A 40 15.26 7.65 -1.68
N VAL A 41 14.96 6.49 -2.25
CA VAL A 41 13.60 5.94 -2.33
C VAL A 41 13.58 4.55 -1.71
N GLY A 42 12.59 4.27 -0.89
CA GLY A 42 12.36 2.96 -0.28
C GLY A 42 10.90 2.55 -0.30
N GLY A 43 10.64 1.33 0.14
CA GLY A 43 9.30 0.75 0.19
C GLY A 43 8.93 -0.02 -1.08
N ARG A 44 7.62 -0.21 -1.27
CA ARG A 44 7.01 -0.90 -2.40
C ARG A 44 6.83 0.01 -3.61
N THR A 45 7.60 -0.24 -4.64
CA THR A 45 7.66 0.61 -5.84
C THR A 45 6.58 0.30 -6.89
N ALA A 46 5.92 -0.86 -6.83
CA ALA A 46 4.84 -1.25 -7.74
C ALA A 46 3.52 -1.55 -7.03
N LEU A 47 3.32 -1.03 -5.81
CA LEU A 47 1.97 -0.98 -5.26
C LEU A 47 1.15 0.00 -6.10
N ILE A 48 -0.03 -0.44 -6.53
CA ILE A 48 -1.01 0.38 -7.22
C ILE A 48 -2.17 0.60 -6.25
N PRO A 49 -2.52 1.84 -5.86
CA PRO A 49 -3.69 2.11 -5.04
C PRO A 49 -4.96 1.56 -5.69
N ARG A 50 -5.84 1.04 -4.82
CA ARG A 50 -7.05 0.31 -5.20
C ARG A 50 -8.27 1.00 -4.60
N GLN A 51 -9.45 0.49 -4.94
CA GLN A 51 -10.72 1.02 -4.45
C GLN A 51 -11.39 0.05 -3.48
N GLN A 52 -11.77 0.54 -2.30
CA GLN A 52 -12.53 -0.23 -1.31
C GLN A 52 -13.98 -0.38 -1.73
N TRP A 53 -14.61 -1.42 -1.19
CA TRP A 53 -16.07 -1.53 -1.16
C TRP A 53 -16.66 -0.52 -0.18
N VAL A 54 -17.55 0.35 -0.69
CA VAL A 54 -18.15 1.46 0.07
C VAL A 54 -19.39 0.96 0.82
N GLU A 55 -19.22 -0.10 1.60
CA GLU A 55 -20.31 -0.81 2.27
C GLU A 55 -20.01 -1.01 3.74
N SER A 56 -20.97 -0.60 4.57
CA SER A 56 -20.90 -0.74 6.04
C SER A 56 -19.63 -0.18 6.68
N GLY A 57 -18.90 0.71 5.99
CA GLY A 57 -17.80 1.51 6.52
C GLY A 57 -16.53 0.76 6.93
N GLY A 58 -16.30 -0.49 6.47
CA GLY A 58 -15.28 -1.36 7.09
C GLY A 58 -14.43 -2.24 6.17
N PHE A 59 -14.09 -1.76 4.96
CA PHE A 59 -13.23 -2.48 4.02
C PHE A 59 -11.85 -1.87 3.81
N CYS A 60 -11.59 -0.67 4.33
CA CYS A 60 -10.33 0.04 4.24
C CYS A 60 -9.11 -0.81 4.66
N GLY A 61 -9.21 -1.48 5.82
CA GLY A 61 -8.17 -2.41 6.26
C GLY A 61 -8.04 -3.67 5.40
N ALA A 62 -9.15 -4.17 4.84
CA ALA A 62 -9.12 -5.32 3.94
C ALA A 62 -8.45 -4.97 2.60
N LEU A 63 -8.75 -3.80 2.05
CA LEU A 63 -8.13 -3.25 0.86
C LEU A 63 -6.64 -2.95 1.07
N SER A 64 -6.29 -2.40 2.23
CA SER A 64 -4.90 -2.14 2.62
C SER A 64 -4.07 -3.43 2.60
N ILE A 65 -4.58 -4.49 3.24
CA ILE A 65 -3.94 -5.81 3.23
C ILE A 65 -3.84 -6.36 1.81
N GLN A 66 -4.94 -6.32 1.02
CA GLN A 66 -4.94 -6.77 -0.37
C GLN A 66 -3.85 -6.06 -1.19
N SER A 67 -3.84 -4.73 -1.16
CA SER A 67 -2.96 -3.90 -1.98
C SER A 67 -1.49 -4.18 -1.66
N ILE A 68 -1.17 -4.32 -0.38
CA ILE A 68 0.19 -4.65 0.06
C ILE A 68 0.54 -6.10 -0.26
N ALA A 69 -0.36 -7.07 -0.05
CA ALA A 69 -0.12 -8.48 -0.36
C ALA A 69 0.18 -8.71 -1.84
N MET A 70 -0.46 -7.95 -2.74
CA MET A 70 -0.19 -8.01 -4.18
C MET A 70 1.25 -7.67 -4.51
N THR A 71 1.86 -6.74 -3.77
CA THR A 71 3.29 -6.43 -3.96
C THR A 71 4.20 -7.61 -3.65
N TYR A 72 3.73 -8.62 -2.90
CA TYR A 72 4.46 -9.86 -2.58
C TYR A 72 4.04 -11.05 -3.45
N GLY A 73 3.18 -10.83 -4.46
CA GLY A 73 2.71 -11.87 -5.36
C GLY A 73 1.41 -12.55 -4.93
N ALA A 74 0.66 -11.98 -3.99
CA ALA A 74 -0.61 -12.55 -3.52
C ALA A 74 -1.78 -11.61 -3.79
N TYR A 75 -2.75 -12.05 -4.60
CA TYR A 75 -4.06 -11.42 -4.66
C TYR A 75 -4.99 -12.14 -3.71
N ILE A 76 -5.65 -11.40 -2.84
CA ILE A 76 -6.61 -11.92 -1.86
C ILE A 76 -7.79 -10.96 -1.89
N SER A 77 -8.99 -11.43 -2.23
CA SER A 77 -10.16 -10.54 -2.33
C SER A 77 -10.48 -9.86 -1.00
N GLN A 78 -11.05 -8.66 -1.04
CA GLN A 78 -11.44 -7.92 0.17
C GLN A 78 -12.37 -8.75 1.07
N ASP A 79 -13.28 -9.51 0.45
CA ASP A 79 -14.17 -10.45 1.15
C ASP A 79 -13.40 -11.55 1.90
N LEU A 80 -12.39 -12.16 1.26
CA LEU A 80 -11.59 -13.21 1.88
C LEU A 80 -10.71 -12.66 3.00
N VAL A 81 -10.20 -11.43 2.88
CA VAL A 81 -9.47 -10.78 3.97
C VAL A 81 -10.35 -10.63 5.21
N ARG A 82 -11.59 -10.13 5.06
CA ARG A 82 -12.54 -10.05 6.19
C ARG A 82 -12.88 -11.41 6.78
N LYS A 83 -13.06 -12.44 5.95
CA LYS A 83 -13.34 -13.81 6.42
C LYS A 83 -12.16 -14.45 7.13
N ALA A 84 -10.93 -14.01 6.85
CA ALA A 84 -9.74 -14.45 7.56
C ALA A 84 -9.58 -13.75 8.92
N ALA A 85 -10.25 -12.63 9.15
CA ALA A 85 -10.19 -11.90 10.41
C ALA A 85 -11.11 -12.54 11.45
N PRO A 86 -10.61 -12.95 12.63
CA PRO A 86 -11.48 -13.46 13.69
C PRO A 86 -12.33 -12.34 14.31
N TYR A 87 -13.40 -12.73 14.99
CA TYR A 87 -14.23 -11.84 15.81
C TYR A 87 -13.42 -11.22 16.97
N GLN A 88 -13.67 -9.94 17.23
CA GLN A 88 -13.34 -9.24 18.47
C GLN A 88 -14.56 -8.48 19.00
N SER A 89 -14.55 -8.12 20.28
CA SER A 89 -15.65 -7.29 20.80
C SER A 89 -15.73 -5.98 20.04
N GLY A 90 -16.92 -5.60 19.58
CA GLY A 90 -17.13 -4.40 18.79
C GLY A 90 -16.78 -4.51 17.30
N SER A 91 -16.40 -5.68 16.78
CA SER A 91 -16.23 -5.87 15.33
C SER A 91 -17.51 -5.59 14.56
N HIS A 92 -17.39 -4.86 13.46
CA HIS A 92 -18.43 -4.81 12.45
C HIS A 92 -18.34 -6.05 11.54
N GLY A 93 -19.47 -6.75 11.35
CA GLY A 93 -19.56 -7.97 10.54
C GLY A 93 -20.21 -9.14 11.28
N ASP A 94 -20.08 -10.33 10.74
CA ASP A 94 -20.60 -11.58 11.30
C ASP A 94 -19.81 -12.80 10.81
N ASP A 95 -20.05 -13.97 11.40
CA ASP A 95 -19.32 -15.22 11.06
C ASP A 95 -19.45 -15.66 9.59
N SER A 96 -20.48 -15.21 8.87
CA SER A 96 -20.70 -15.57 7.46
C SER A 96 -20.03 -14.60 6.50
N LEU A 97 -19.99 -13.32 6.86
CA LEU A 97 -19.41 -12.23 6.07
C LEU A 97 -18.00 -11.85 6.53
N GLY A 98 -17.50 -12.42 7.62
CA GLY A 98 -16.24 -12.01 8.23
C GLY A 98 -16.32 -10.65 8.91
N TYR A 99 -15.20 -10.26 9.52
CA TYR A 99 -15.12 -9.11 10.41
C TYR A 99 -14.25 -8.01 9.82
N GLU A 100 -14.56 -6.75 10.17
CA GLU A 100 -13.70 -5.61 9.86
C GLU A 100 -12.32 -5.77 10.52
N ILE A 101 -11.29 -5.28 9.83
CA ILE A 101 -9.92 -5.27 10.33
C ILE A 101 -9.79 -4.18 11.41
N SER A 102 -9.18 -4.55 12.53
CA SER A 102 -8.88 -3.66 13.65
C SER A 102 -7.49 -3.98 14.22
N THR A 103 -7.05 -3.18 15.18
CA THR A 103 -5.78 -3.38 15.89
C THR A 103 -5.72 -4.72 16.64
N GLN A 104 -6.87 -5.34 16.95
CA GLN A 104 -6.95 -6.57 17.76
C GLN A 104 -6.95 -7.86 16.93
N ASN A 105 -7.44 -7.81 15.68
CA ASN A 105 -7.61 -9.00 14.84
C ASN A 105 -6.73 -9.01 13.58
N ILE A 106 -6.02 -7.93 13.29
CA ILE A 106 -5.15 -7.86 12.12
C ILE A 106 -4.07 -8.95 12.14
N LEU A 107 -3.43 -9.22 13.29
CA LEU A 107 -2.38 -10.24 13.36
C LEU A 107 -2.88 -11.65 13.03
N PRO A 108 -3.91 -12.19 13.69
CA PRO A 108 -4.44 -13.51 13.30
C PRO A 108 -5.05 -13.51 11.89
N CYS A 109 -5.56 -12.37 11.38
CA CYS A 109 -5.96 -12.27 9.98
C CYS A 109 -4.75 -12.52 9.05
N LEU A 110 -3.63 -11.83 9.25
CA LEU A 110 -2.43 -12.00 8.43
C LEU A 110 -1.86 -13.43 8.52
N GLU A 111 -1.92 -14.06 9.71
CA GLU A 111 -1.53 -15.47 9.89
C GLU A 111 -2.42 -16.42 9.07
N ASN A 112 -3.74 -16.21 9.11
CA ASN A 112 -4.69 -16.99 8.32
C ASN A 112 -4.48 -16.80 6.81
N LEU A 113 -4.01 -15.63 6.38
CA LEU A 113 -3.69 -15.31 4.99
C LEU A 113 -2.27 -15.75 4.55
N ASN A 114 -1.49 -16.36 5.46
CA ASN A 114 -0.08 -16.75 5.25
C ASN A 114 0.83 -15.57 4.87
N LEU A 115 0.65 -14.43 5.54
CA LEU A 115 1.48 -13.24 5.39
C LEU A 115 2.43 -13.10 6.58
N ASN A 116 3.69 -12.78 6.29
CA ASN A 116 4.68 -12.40 7.30
C ASN A 116 4.48 -10.93 7.68
N TYR A 117 4.69 -10.61 8.96
CA TYR A 117 4.47 -9.26 9.47
C TYR A 117 5.43 -8.86 10.59
N ASP A 118 5.55 -7.55 10.80
CA ASP A 118 6.15 -6.91 11.98
C ASP A 118 5.15 -5.83 12.45
N SER A 119 4.75 -5.86 13.72
CA SER A 119 3.70 -4.97 14.23
C SER A 119 4.25 -4.00 15.25
N TRP A 120 3.79 -2.75 15.18
CA TRP A 120 4.05 -1.76 16.22
C TRP A 120 3.38 -2.19 17.53
N ASP A 121 4.19 -2.38 18.57
CA ASP A 121 3.72 -2.77 19.91
C ASP A 121 3.35 -1.53 20.72
N SER A 122 2.19 -0.96 20.41
CA SER A 122 1.69 0.29 21.02
C SER A 122 1.63 0.21 22.54
N ASP A 123 1.38 -0.97 23.11
CA ASP A 123 1.18 -1.13 24.56
C ASP A 123 2.49 -1.03 25.35
N LYS A 124 3.64 -1.22 24.68
CA LYS A 124 4.97 -1.16 25.30
C LYS A 124 5.69 0.17 25.09
N VAL A 125 5.08 1.13 24.38
CA VAL A 125 5.72 2.41 24.06
C VAL A 125 5.11 3.55 24.88
N PRO A 126 5.93 4.35 25.60
CA PRO A 126 5.43 5.51 26.34
C PRO A 126 4.74 6.55 25.45
N VAL A 127 3.72 7.19 26.02
CA VAL A 127 3.04 8.35 25.41
C VAL A 127 3.87 9.63 25.66
N PRO A 128 4.02 10.54 24.68
CA PRO A 128 3.52 10.46 23.31
C PRO A 128 4.31 9.48 22.43
N GLN A 129 3.59 8.68 21.65
CA GLN A 129 4.17 7.62 20.81
C GLN A 129 4.65 8.11 19.44
N GLY A 130 4.11 9.22 18.93
CA GLY A 130 4.23 9.63 17.53
C GLY A 130 5.65 9.66 16.98
N GLN A 131 6.63 10.22 17.71
CA GLN A 131 8.02 10.27 17.23
C GLN A 131 8.68 8.90 17.16
N ALA A 132 8.46 8.04 18.17
CA ALA A 132 8.97 6.68 18.15
C ALA A 132 8.31 5.87 17.02
N TYR A 133 7.03 6.13 16.76
CA TYR A 133 6.28 5.53 15.66
C TYR A 133 6.83 5.95 14.30
N LEU A 134 7.07 7.23 14.04
CA LEU A 134 7.66 7.69 12.78
C LEU A 134 9.03 7.05 12.51
N SER A 135 9.85 6.84 13.55
CA SER A 135 11.13 6.12 13.43
C SER A 135 10.91 4.65 13.03
N TRP A 136 9.92 3.97 13.63
CA TRP A 136 9.53 2.62 13.24
C TRP A 136 8.99 2.57 11.81
N LEU A 137 8.08 3.47 11.44
CA LEU A 137 7.50 3.58 10.10
C LEU A 137 8.59 3.74 9.05
N LYS A 138 9.52 4.70 9.25
CA LYS A 138 10.67 4.90 8.36
C LYS A 138 11.51 3.64 8.22
N LYS A 139 11.80 2.95 9.33
CA LYS A 139 12.56 1.69 9.30
C LYS A 139 11.87 0.63 8.44
N GLN A 140 10.56 0.46 8.60
CA GLN A 140 9.79 -0.54 7.84
C GLN A 140 9.74 -0.20 6.34
N LEU A 141 9.43 1.05 5.99
CA LEU A 141 9.41 1.51 4.60
C LEU A 141 10.81 1.39 3.96
N SER A 142 11.86 1.77 4.67
CA SER A 142 13.24 1.65 4.19
C SER A 142 13.66 0.19 3.97
N ALA A 143 13.08 -0.75 4.72
CA ALA A 143 13.27 -2.18 4.55
C ALA A 143 12.40 -2.80 3.45
N GLY A 144 11.60 -2.00 2.73
CA GLY A 144 10.78 -2.48 1.63
C GLY A 144 9.45 -3.12 2.06
N ALA A 145 8.98 -2.85 3.28
CA ALA A 145 7.66 -3.30 3.74
C ALA A 145 6.56 -2.32 3.31
N GLY A 146 5.32 -2.83 3.22
CA GLY A 146 4.11 -2.00 3.22
C GLY A 146 3.44 -2.07 4.60
N ILE A 147 2.83 -0.98 5.04
CA ILE A 147 2.21 -0.83 6.36
C ILE A 147 0.71 -0.68 6.19
N VAL A 148 -0.05 -1.51 6.90
CA VAL A 148 -1.46 -1.26 7.17
C VAL A 148 -1.52 -0.25 8.31
N GLN A 149 -1.87 1.00 7.98
CA GLN A 149 -1.76 2.17 8.85
C GLN A 149 -3.13 2.58 9.37
N PHE A 150 -3.28 2.76 10.67
CA PHE A 150 -4.49 3.33 11.28
C PHE A 150 -4.35 4.84 11.37
N VAL A 151 -5.34 5.59 10.88
CA VAL A 151 -5.29 7.05 10.70
C VAL A 151 -6.50 7.75 11.32
N LEU A 152 -6.36 9.07 11.48
CA LEU A 152 -7.43 10.02 11.76
C LEU A 152 -7.85 10.69 10.45
N CYS A 153 -9.15 10.75 10.21
CA CYS A 153 -9.78 11.39 9.07
C CYS A 153 -10.67 12.55 9.53
N ALA A 154 -10.37 13.77 9.09
CA ALA A 154 -11.04 14.96 9.59
C ALA A 154 -12.55 14.91 9.40
N GLY A 155 -13.29 15.23 10.48
CA GLY A 155 -14.76 15.22 10.49
C GLY A 155 -15.37 13.98 11.15
N ASP A 156 -14.57 12.95 11.46
CA ASP A 156 -15.00 11.73 12.16
C ASP A 156 -14.82 11.84 13.69
N ASP A 157 -15.41 10.91 14.46
CA ASP A 157 -15.46 10.95 15.94
C ASP A 157 -14.11 10.62 16.60
N HIS A 158 -13.11 10.12 15.84
CA HIS A 158 -11.75 9.71 16.25
C HIS A 158 -11.66 8.79 17.49
N TYR A 159 -12.78 8.34 18.04
CA TYR A 159 -12.87 7.70 19.35
C TYR A 159 -13.65 6.39 19.22
N ILE A 160 -12.98 5.30 19.54
CA ILE A 160 -13.59 3.96 19.54
C ILE A 160 -13.62 3.45 20.99
N PRO A 161 -14.81 3.39 21.63
CA PRO A 161 -14.92 2.83 22.96
C PRO A 161 -14.55 1.35 22.96
N GLN A 162 -13.94 0.90 24.06
CA GLN A 162 -13.59 -0.49 24.30
C GLN A 162 -14.24 -0.94 25.62
N ASP A 163 -14.76 -2.16 25.66
CA ASP A 163 -15.48 -2.67 26.85
C ASP A 163 -14.54 -2.83 28.06
N ASP A 164 -13.37 -3.43 27.85
CA ASP A 164 -12.42 -3.84 28.90
C ASP A 164 -10.99 -3.27 28.68
N ALA A 165 -10.83 -2.28 27.81
CA ALA A 165 -9.54 -1.68 27.46
C ALA A 165 -9.62 -0.15 27.36
N PRO A 166 -8.48 0.58 27.34
CA PRO A 166 -8.47 1.99 26.96
C PRO A 166 -9.09 2.19 25.56
N PRO A 167 -9.75 3.33 25.31
CA PRO A 167 -10.30 3.64 23.99
C PRO A 167 -9.19 3.67 22.94
N LEU A 168 -9.55 3.33 21.71
CA LEU A 168 -8.67 3.47 20.55
C LEU A 168 -8.95 4.80 19.86
N TYR A 169 -7.93 5.39 19.26
CA TYR A 169 -8.02 6.67 18.57
C TYR A 169 -7.59 6.56 17.11
N PHE A 170 -8.56 6.18 16.27
CA PHE A 170 -8.49 6.15 14.80
C PHE A 170 -9.91 6.01 14.25
N ASP A 171 -10.09 6.22 12.95
CA ASP A 171 -11.38 6.06 12.24
C ASP A 171 -11.22 5.40 10.87
N HIS A 172 -9.99 5.39 10.32
CA HIS A 172 -9.72 4.80 9.01
C HIS A 172 -8.42 3.99 8.99
N ILE A 173 -8.24 3.20 7.93
CA ILE A 173 -7.06 2.35 7.73
C ILE A 173 -6.59 2.46 6.28
N GLU A 174 -5.35 2.88 6.06
CA GLU A 174 -4.79 3.08 4.73
C GLU A 174 -3.49 2.29 4.52
N PRO A 175 -3.13 1.94 3.28
CA PRO A 175 -1.83 1.35 2.99
C PRO A 175 -0.78 2.46 2.88
N PHE A 176 0.24 2.43 3.73
CA PHE A 176 1.45 3.26 3.60
C PHE A 176 2.56 2.39 3.01
N PHE A 177 3.16 2.79 1.89
CA PHE A 177 3.93 1.83 1.11
C PHE A 177 5.23 2.32 0.49
N LYS A 178 5.52 3.62 0.49
CA LYS A 178 6.76 4.11 -0.10
C LYS A 178 7.29 5.31 0.69
N ILE A 179 8.60 5.52 0.66
CA ILE A 179 9.26 6.68 1.27
C ILE A 179 10.22 7.34 0.27
N TYR A 180 10.24 8.66 0.27
CA TYR A 180 11.23 9.49 -0.41
C TYR A 180 11.99 10.31 0.62
N SER A 181 13.31 10.38 0.50
CA SER A 181 14.16 11.12 1.43
C SER A 181 15.28 11.86 0.71
N LYS A 182 15.65 13.02 1.27
CA LYS A 182 16.90 13.71 0.94
C LYS A 182 18.11 13.06 1.61
N HIS A 183 17.87 12.14 2.53
CA HIS A 183 18.86 11.49 3.38
C HIS A 183 18.94 9.98 3.07
N PRO A 184 20.10 9.34 3.28
CA PRO A 184 20.22 7.89 3.12
C PRO A 184 19.22 7.13 4.01
N LEU A 185 18.56 6.11 3.44
CA LEU A 185 17.59 5.27 4.15
C LEU A 185 18.25 4.14 4.98
N THR A 186 19.45 4.41 5.50
CA THR A 186 20.26 3.43 6.25
C THR A 186 20.17 3.61 7.77
N ASP A 187 19.52 4.68 8.22
CA ASP A 187 19.31 4.98 9.64
C ASP A 187 17.81 5.08 9.96
N SER A 188 17.50 5.16 11.26
CA SER A 188 16.14 5.34 11.76
C SER A 188 15.86 6.80 12.18
N ILE A 189 16.72 7.74 11.80
CA ILE A 189 16.55 9.17 12.11
C ILE A 189 15.39 9.68 11.27
N VAL A 190 14.36 10.22 11.92
CA VAL A 190 13.24 10.87 11.24
C VAL A 190 13.69 12.25 10.81
N TYR A 191 13.55 12.56 9.51
CA TYR A 191 13.69 13.92 9.01
C TYR A 191 12.31 14.47 8.68
N ASP A 192 12.08 15.72 9.07
CA ASP A 192 10.80 16.41 8.87
C ASP A 192 10.36 16.40 7.41
N ASP A 193 11.33 16.46 6.49
CA ASP A 193 11.10 16.51 5.05
C ASP A 193 11.07 15.13 4.37
N ASP A 194 11.19 14.02 5.12
CA ASP A 194 10.90 12.68 4.59
C ASP A 194 9.43 12.64 4.11
N ILE A 195 9.17 12.02 2.96
CA ILE A 195 7.83 11.96 2.37
C ILE A 195 7.37 10.51 2.34
N VAL A 196 6.22 10.23 2.95
CA VAL A 196 5.52 8.95 2.82
C VAL A 196 4.56 8.98 1.65
N VAL A 197 4.36 7.82 1.03
CA VAL A 197 3.28 7.57 0.07
C VAL A 197 2.26 6.64 0.68
N HIS A 198 0.99 6.98 0.51
CA HIS A 198 -0.15 6.18 0.95
C HIS A 198 -1.22 6.08 -0.14
N GLY A 199 -2.10 5.09 0.00
CA GLY A 199 -3.32 4.99 -0.80
C GLY A 199 -4.49 5.63 -0.08
N SER A 200 -5.53 6.01 -0.82
CA SER A 200 -6.74 6.63 -0.25
C SER A 200 -7.94 5.72 -0.09
N ASP A 201 -7.80 4.46 -0.51
CA ASP A 201 -8.90 3.51 -0.68
C ASP A 201 -9.98 3.92 -1.71
N TYR A 202 -9.79 5.02 -2.44
CA TYR A 202 -10.67 5.47 -3.52
C TYR A 202 -9.98 5.54 -4.88
N GLY A 203 -8.93 4.74 -5.07
CA GLY A 203 -8.10 4.77 -6.27
C GLY A 203 -8.92 4.77 -7.57
N PRO A 204 -8.42 5.41 -8.65
CA PRO A 204 -7.05 5.88 -8.81
C PRO A 204 -6.73 7.19 -8.07
N ASP A 205 -5.53 7.24 -7.48
CA ASP A 205 -4.98 8.38 -6.75
C ASP A 205 -4.13 9.24 -7.70
N GLY A 206 -4.81 10.08 -8.48
CA GLY A 206 -4.25 10.84 -9.60
C GLY A 206 -4.12 10.05 -10.90
N GLU A 207 -3.78 10.73 -12.01
CA GLU A 207 -3.71 10.15 -13.36
C GLU A 207 -2.76 8.95 -13.45
N GLU A 208 -1.61 9.03 -12.77
CA GLU A 208 -0.60 7.96 -12.74
C GLU A 208 -0.88 6.90 -11.66
N ASN A 209 -1.89 7.13 -10.80
CA ASN A 209 -2.25 6.27 -9.68
C ASN A 209 -1.03 5.88 -8.82
N LEU A 210 -0.22 6.87 -8.43
CA LEU A 210 0.99 6.65 -7.64
C LEU A 210 0.75 6.69 -6.12
N GLY A 211 -0.47 7.05 -5.71
CA GLY A 211 -0.82 7.34 -4.32
C GLY A 211 -0.68 8.83 -4.00
N TYR A 212 -1.00 9.15 -2.75
CA TYR A 212 -0.87 10.48 -2.18
C TYR A 212 0.43 10.62 -1.39
N PHE A 213 0.98 11.84 -1.36
CA PHE A 213 2.28 12.16 -0.80
C PHE A 213 2.15 13.11 0.39
N ARG A 214 2.74 12.75 1.54
CA ARG A 214 2.73 13.54 2.78
C ARG A 214 4.11 13.59 3.44
N SER A 215 4.52 14.77 3.91
CA SER A 215 5.76 14.90 4.67
C SER A 215 5.59 14.38 6.10
N PHE A 216 6.65 13.83 6.69
CA PHE A 216 6.61 13.25 8.03
C PHE A 216 6.26 14.29 9.10
N ASP A 217 6.74 15.52 8.97
CA ASP A 217 6.40 16.62 9.88
C ASP A 217 4.91 17.00 9.88
N SER A 218 4.19 16.65 8.81
CA SER A 218 2.76 16.92 8.65
C SER A 218 1.84 15.81 9.17
N LEU A 219 2.37 14.66 9.59
CA LEU A 219 1.55 13.48 9.90
C LEU A 219 0.94 13.51 11.31
N LEU A 220 1.71 13.94 12.31
CA LEU A 220 1.31 13.81 13.72
C LEU A 220 0.41 14.96 14.17
N ASP A 221 -0.70 14.64 14.81
CA ASP A 221 -1.56 15.64 15.47
C ASP A 221 -2.30 15.07 16.70
N ASP A 222 -3.10 15.87 17.40
CA ASP A 222 -4.13 15.35 18.32
C ASP A 222 -5.47 15.09 17.62
N THR A 223 -6.44 14.60 18.39
CA THR A 223 -7.80 14.32 17.93
C THR A 223 -8.59 15.57 17.57
N ASP A 224 -8.12 16.77 17.92
CA ASP A 224 -8.79 18.01 17.48
C ASP A 224 -8.37 18.37 16.04
N MET A 225 -7.26 17.80 15.54
CA MET A 225 -6.70 18.00 14.19
C MET A 225 -6.47 19.48 13.82
N GLU A 226 -6.30 20.36 14.81
CA GLU A 226 -6.11 21.80 14.60
C GLU A 226 -4.65 22.21 14.31
N GLY A 227 -3.72 21.26 14.34
CA GLY A 227 -2.28 21.48 14.14
C GLY A 227 -1.82 21.16 12.72
N ASN A 228 -0.95 20.16 12.59
CA ASN A 228 -0.42 19.68 11.31
C ASN A 228 -1.53 19.20 10.35
N CYS A 229 -2.68 18.85 10.91
CA CYS A 229 -3.83 18.31 10.21
C CYS A 229 -4.94 19.34 9.94
N ALA A 230 -4.72 20.62 10.24
CA ALA A 230 -5.74 21.67 10.07
C ALA A 230 -6.24 21.86 8.62
N ASN A 231 -5.48 21.37 7.64
CA ASN A 231 -5.84 21.44 6.23
C ASN A 231 -6.57 20.19 5.73
N ALA A 232 -6.70 19.13 6.54
CA ALA A 232 -7.45 17.94 6.18
C ALA A 232 -8.90 18.34 5.83
N GLY A 233 -9.41 17.83 4.70
CA GLY A 233 -10.77 18.12 4.28
C GLY A 233 -11.77 17.28 5.07
N THR A 234 -12.96 17.82 5.31
CA THR A 234 -14.03 17.11 6.04
C THR A 234 -15.12 16.56 5.12
N GLU A 235 -14.97 16.75 3.81
CA GLU A 235 -15.92 16.23 2.83
C GLU A 235 -15.51 14.82 2.41
N TRP A 236 -16.51 14.02 2.01
CA TRP A 236 -16.31 12.67 1.47
C TRP A 236 -15.14 12.61 0.48
N LYS A 237 -14.23 11.65 0.69
CA LYS A 237 -12.95 11.46 -0.02
C LYS A 237 -11.84 12.43 0.36
N GLN A 238 -12.10 13.63 0.87
CA GLN A 238 -11.03 14.59 1.14
C GLN A 238 -10.25 14.24 2.41
N ASN A 239 -10.92 13.62 3.38
CA ASN A 239 -10.37 13.22 4.66
C ASN A 239 -9.34 12.07 4.53
N GLU A 240 -9.59 11.09 3.65
CA GLU A 240 -8.67 9.97 3.38
C GLU A 240 -7.51 10.36 2.44
N MET A 241 -7.61 11.49 1.73
CA MET A 241 -6.49 12.00 0.89
C MET A 241 -5.42 12.69 1.74
N TYR A 242 -5.72 12.92 3.02
CA TYR A 242 -4.86 13.63 3.94
C TYR A 242 -4.93 12.97 5.34
N PRO A 243 -4.44 11.72 5.46
CA PRO A 243 -4.47 10.97 6.71
C PRO A 243 -3.63 11.62 7.78
N CYS A 244 -4.05 11.46 9.02
CA CYS A 244 -3.32 11.96 10.18
C CYS A 244 -3.06 10.87 11.19
N LEU A 245 -2.01 11.03 11.99
CA LEU A 245 -1.59 10.05 12.99
C LEU A 245 -1.73 10.66 14.37
N TYR A 246 -2.46 9.99 15.25
CA TYR A 246 -2.62 10.48 16.60
C TYR A 246 -1.30 10.41 17.38
N LYS A 247 -0.77 11.57 17.77
CA LYS A 247 0.56 11.71 18.38
C LYS A 247 0.74 10.96 19.70
N ASN A 248 -0.36 10.69 20.42
CA ASN A 248 -0.29 10.02 21.71
C ASN A 248 -0.37 8.49 21.59
N GLN A 249 -1.08 7.96 20.61
CA GLN A 249 -1.26 6.52 20.44
C GLN A 249 -1.38 6.19 18.95
N THR A 250 -0.46 5.36 18.46
CA THR A 250 -0.34 5.04 17.03
C THR A 250 -0.42 3.53 16.84
N TYR A 251 -0.94 3.09 15.70
CA TYR A 251 -1.01 1.67 15.35
C TYR A 251 -0.56 1.46 13.91
N GLY A 252 0.12 0.35 13.67
CA GLY A 252 0.38 -0.10 12.32
C GLY A 252 1.02 -1.46 12.31
N THR A 253 0.81 -2.17 11.20
CA THR A 253 1.36 -3.50 10.99
C THR A 253 2.02 -3.53 9.62
N ALA A 254 3.33 -3.74 9.60
CA ALA A 254 4.10 -3.93 8.39
C ALA A 254 3.91 -5.35 7.88
N ILE A 255 3.44 -5.53 6.64
CA ILE A 255 3.49 -6.80 5.93
C ILE A 255 4.86 -6.88 5.25
N THR A 256 5.60 -7.94 5.56
CA THR A 256 7.01 -8.08 5.18
C THR A 256 7.27 -9.19 4.16
N GLY A 257 6.26 -10.02 3.88
CA GLY A 257 6.42 -11.16 2.97
C GLY A 257 5.24 -12.12 2.98
N LEU A 258 5.42 -13.24 2.28
CA LEU A 258 4.57 -14.43 2.41
C LEU A 258 5.28 -15.42 3.34
N VAL A 259 4.57 -16.25 4.10
CA VAL A 259 5.20 -17.19 5.08
C VAL A 259 6.26 -18.13 4.46
N HIS A 260 6.16 -18.43 3.17
CA HIS A 260 7.14 -19.25 2.45
C HIS A 260 8.23 -18.44 1.71
N SER A 261 8.29 -17.12 1.89
CA SER A 261 9.20 -16.22 1.16
C SER A 261 10.66 -16.26 1.64
N ASP A 262 10.94 -16.84 2.80
CA ASP A 262 12.28 -16.82 3.41
C ASP A 262 13.26 -17.86 2.83
N SER A 263 12.85 -18.59 1.79
CA SER A 263 13.78 -19.39 1.01
C SER A 263 14.78 -18.48 0.30
N LYS A 264 16.07 -18.68 0.55
CA LYS A 264 17.19 -17.89 -0.02
C LYS A 264 17.22 -17.80 -1.55
N ASN A 265 16.37 -18.56 -2.24
CA ASN A 265 16.33 -18.65 -3.69
C ASN A 265 15.10 -17.94 -4.30
N LEU A 266 14.20 -17.38 -3.48
CA LEU A 266 13.02 -16.70 -3.99
C LEU A 266 13.37 -15.31 -4.50
N ILE A 267 12.82 -15.01 -5.67
CA ILE A 267 13.00 -13.75 -6.37
C ILE A 267 11.84 -12.82 -6.00
N PRO A 268 12.13 -11.58 -5.57
CA PRO A 268 11.09 -10.58 -5.33
C PRO A 268 10.22 -10.38 -6.56
N ILE A 269 8.91 -10.39 -6.37
CA ILE A 269 7.90 -10.19 -7.41
C ILE A 269 6.87 -9.17 -6.94
N SER A 270 6.18 -8.52 -7.85
CA SER A 270 4.93 -7.79 -7.59
C SER A 270 3.86 -8.29 -8.54
N LEU A 271 2.64 -8.49 -8.05
CA LEU A 271 1.48 -8.88 -8.83
C LEU A 271 0.65 -7.64 -9.17
N GLN A 272 0.28 -7.54 -10.44
CA GLN A 272 -0.73 -6.61 -10.94
C GLN A 272 -1.89 -7.41 -11.53
N VAL A 273 -3.07 -6.80 -11.51
CA VAL A 273 -4.25 -7.34 -12.20
C VAL A 273 -4.83 -6.26 -13.11
N ASN A 274 -5.62 -6.65 -14.09
CA ASN A 274 -6.22 -5.78 -15.10
C ASN A 274 -7.33 -4.84 -14.58
N ALA A 275 -7.51 -4.71 -13.26
CA ALA A 275 -8.49 -3.83 -12.63
C ALA A 275 -7.98 -3.29 -11.26
N THR A 276 -8.31 -2.04 -10.96
CA THR A 276 -7.99 -1.39 -9.68
C THR A 276 -9.11 -1.53 -8.63
N SER A 277 -10.28 -2.02 -9.04
CA SER A 277 -11.45 -2.22 -8.18
C SER A 277 -12.01 -3.64 -8.34
N GLU A 278 -12.56 -4.21 -7.26
CA GLU A 278 -13.30 -5.46 -7.30
C GLU A 278 -14.80 -5.21 -7.44
N PRO A 279 -15.55 -6.00 -8.23
CA PRO A 279 -17.01 -6.02 -8.15
C PRO A 279 -17.47 -6.37 -6.74
N ASP A 280 -18.42 -5.60 -6.20
CA ASP A 280 -18.94 -5.85 -4.86
C ASP A 280 -19.94 -7.01 -4.85
N ILE A 281 -19.45 -8.18 -4.45
CA ILE A 281 -20.25 -9.40 -4.39
C ILE A 281 -21.25 -9.41 -3.23
N ARG A 282 -21.12 -8.49 -2.26
CA ARG A 282 -22.01 -8.42 -1.09
C ARG A 282 -23.30 -7.67 -1.37
N GLU A 283 -23.27 -6.67 -2.24
CA GLU A 283 -24.48 -6.05 -2.82
C GLU A 283 -24.95 -6.73 -4.13
N GLY A 284 -24.47 -7.96 -4.37
CA GLY A 284 -24.99 -8.82 -5.42
C GLY A 284 -24.42 -8.58 -6.81
N ASN A 285 -23.27 -7.90 -6.94
CA ASN A 285 -22.55 -7.90 -8.21
C ASN A 285 -21.92 -9.27 -8.47
N ASP A 286 -21.81 -9.66 -9.74
CA ASP A 286 -21.12 -10.89 -10.11
C ASP A 286 -19.59 -10.72 -10.02
N PRO A 287 -18.85 -11.72 -9.51
CA PRO A 287 -17.40 -11.73 -9.62
C PRO A 287 -16.95 -11.63 -11.07
N SER A 288 -15.83 -10.96 -11.31
CA SER A 288 -15.24 -10.81 -12.65
C SER A 288 -13.98 -11.65 -12.78
N LEU A 289 -13.54 -11.94 -14.01
CA LEU A 289 -12.28 -12.64 -14.25
C LEU A 289 -11.13 -11.65 -14.32
N PHE A 290 -10.11 -11.89 -13.50
CA PHE A 290 -8.87 -11.15 -13.48
C PHE A 290 -7.74 -11.94 -14.14
N GLN A 291 -6.82 -11.20 -14.77
CA GLN A 291 -5.56 -11.71 -15.30
C GLN A 291 -4.40 -11.20 -14.44
N ALA A 292 -3.52 -12.11 -14.03
CA ALA A 292 -2.32 -11.77 -13.28
C ALA A 292 -1.17 -11.37 -14.22
N THR A 293 -0.50 -10.27 -13.90
CA THR A 293 0.78 -9.88 -14.49
C THR A 293 1.80 -9.76 -13.37
N LEU A 294 2.86 -10.57 -13.40
CA LEU A 294 3.95 -10.54 -12.44
C LEU A 294 5.09 -9.67 -12.96
N LEU A 295 5.59 -8.78 -12.10
CA LEU A 295 6.83 -8.06 -12.27
C LEU A 295 7.92 -8.79 -11.48
N ILE A 296 8.70 -9.62 -12.16
CA ILE A 296 9.74 -10.47 -11.57
C ILE A 296 11.06 -9.70 -11.44
N GLY A 297 11.69 -9.79 -10.26
CA GLY A 297 12.94 -9.10 -9.96
C GLY A 297 12.75 -7.65 -9.56
N ILE A 298 11.56 -7.29 -9.06
CA ILE A 298 11.29 -5.96 -8.55
C ILE A 298 11.80 -5.84 -7.11
N GLY A 299 12.77 -4.98 -6.85
CA GLY A 299 13.36 -4.86 -5.52
C GLY A 299 14.39 -3.76 -5.41
N MET A 300 14.78 -3.47 -4.17
CA MET A 300 15.65 -2.34 -3.80
C MET A 300 17.13 -2.53 -4.21
N ASP A 301 17.56 -3.76 -4.49
CA ASP A 301 18.98 -4.07 -4.73
C ASP A 301 19.35 -4.33 -6.19
N GLY A 302 18.39 -4.21 -7.12
CA GLY A 302 18.69 -4.22 -8.55
C GLY A 302 19.14 -5.57 -9.12
N ASP A 303 18.95 -5.68 -10.42
CA ASP A 303 19.43 -6.72 -11.33
C ASP A 303 18.83 -8.13 -11.21
N LEU A 304 17.82 -8.40 -12.05
CA LEU A 304 17.44 -9.77 -12.39
C LEU A 304 18.51 -10.36 -13.31
N LYS A 305 19.16 -11.45 -12.90
CA LYS A 305 20.24 -12.07 -13.67
C LYS A 305 19.74 -12.94 -14.81
N GLN A 306 20.54 -13.11 -15.85
CA GLN A 306 20.27 -14.08 -16.92
C GLN A 306 20.02 -15.49 -16.33
N GLY A 307 19.05 -16.21 -16.90
CA GLY A 307 18.76 -17.61 -16.59
C GLY A 307 17.26 -17.93 -16.61
N THR A 308 16.96 -19.19 -16.29
CA THR A 308 15.59 -19.72 -16.22
C THR A 308 15.01 -19.56 -14.83
N TYR A 309 13.77 -19.13 -14.76
CA TYR A 309 13.00 -18.94 -13.53
C TYR A 309 11.76 -19.82 -13.56
N VAL A 310 11.37 -20.37 -12.40
CA VAL A 310 10.11 -21.10 -12.23
C VAL A 310 9.13 -20.22 -11.49
N VAL A 311 8.01 -19.90 -12.14
CA VAL A 311 6.85 -19.27 -11.53
C VAL A 311 5.93 -20.38 -11.03
N SER A 312 5.69 -20.44 -9.72
CA SER A 312 4.74 -21.37 -9.11
C SER A 312 3.46 -20.62 -8.72
N ARG A 313 2.31 -21.15 -9.12
CA ARG A 313 0.96 -20.63 -8.84
C ARG A 313 0.23 -21.51 -7.84
N PHE A 314 -0.51 -20.88 -6.94
CA PHE A 314 -1.39 -21.54 -5.97
C PHE A 314 -2.78 -20.88 -5.99
N ASP A 315 -3.82 -21.65 -6.30
CA ASP A 315 -5.21 -21.20 -6.46
C ASP A 315 -5.98 -21.21 -5.12
N GLY A 316 -5.42 -20.52 -4.14
CA GLY A 316 -6.09 -20.27 -2.87
C GLY A 316 -5.15 -20.24 -1.66
N ILE A 317 -5.68 -19.72 -0.55
CA ILE A 317 -4.98 -19.67 0.74
C ILE A 317 -4.52 -21.06 1.18
N ASP A 318 -5.39 -22.07 1.10
CA ASP A 318 -5.07 -23.44 1.53
C ASP A 318 -4.07 -24.12 0.61
N ASP A 319 -4.15 -23.89 -0.70
CA ASP A 319 -3.18 -24.42 -1.66
C ASP A 319 -1.79 -23.85 -1.38
N PHE A 320 -1.68 -22.54 -1.13
CA PHE A 320 -0.43 -21.90 -0.77
C PHE A 320 0.12 -22.41 0.57
N LYS A 321 -0.73 -22.45 1.61
CA LYS A 321 -0.36 -22.93 2.95
C LYS A 321 0.18 -24.36 2.95
N ASN A 322 -0.47 -25.23 2.18
CA ASN A 322 -0.09 -26.64 2.09
C ASN A 322 0.99 -26.89 1.03
N GLN A 323 1.48 -25.85 0.35
CA GLN A 323 2.42 -25.94 -0.76
C GLN A 323 1.91 -26.84 -1.91
N ASN A 324 0.59 -26.90 -2.10
CA ASN A 324 -0.07 -27.62 -3.19
C ASN A 324 -0.11 -26.73 -4.43
N ARG A 325 0.95 -26.81 -5.26
CA ARG A 325 1.06 -26.00 -6.47
C ARG A 325 0.02 -26.38 -7.52
N SER A 326 -0.77 -25.39 -7.94
CA SER A 326 -1.80 -25.54 -8.97
C SER A 326 -1.21 -25.51 -10.39
N ALA A 327 -0.18 -24.68 -10.62
CA ALA A 327 0.57 -24.63 -11.88
C ALA A 327 2.04 -24.20 -11.70
N ALA A 328 2.88 -24.52 -12.68
CA ALA A 328 4.27 -24.08 -12.75
C ALA A 328 4.62 -23.68 -14.18
N TYR A 329 5.37 -22.58 -14.32
CA TYR A 329 5.78 -22.04 -15.62
C TYR A 329 7.29 -21.77 -15.61
N GLU A 330 7.95 -22.06 -16.73
CA GLU A 330 9.35 -21.66 -16.94
C GLU A 330 9.37 -20.33 -17.70
N VAL A 331 10.17 -19.39 -17.20
CA VAL A 331 10.35 -18.06 -17.77
C VAL A 331 11.84 -17.81 -17.96
N GLU A 332 12.23 -17.53 -19.20
CA GLU A 332 13.62 -17.25 -19.57
C GLU A 332 13.93 -15.76 -19.45
N CYS A 333 14.98 -15.43 -18.70
CA CYS A 333 15.60 -14.11 -18.72
C CYS A 333 16.86 -14.20 -19.58
N GLU A 334 16.78 -13.73 -20.83
CA GLU A 334 17.85 -13.90 -21.83
C GLU A 334 19.14 -13.14 -21.51
N GLN A 335 19.07 -12.12 -20.66
CA GLN A 335 20.20 -11.27 -20.27
C GLN A 335 19.97 -10.67 -18.89
N ASP A 336 21.01 -10.17 -18.23
CA ASP A 336 20.86 -9.37 -17.02
C ASP A 336 19.98 -8.14 -17.28
N ARG A 337 19.05 -7.84 -16.37
CA ARG A 337 18.08 -6.73 -16.50
C ARG A 337 18.09 -5.86 -15.26
N THR A 338 18.17 -4.55 -15.47
CA THR A 338 17.95 -3.53 -14.42
C THR A 338 16.47 -3.19 -14.21
N THR A 339 15.59 -3.76 -15.03
CA THR A 339 14.13 -3.58 -14.98
C THR A 339 13.44 -4.92 -14.79
N PRO A 340 12.27 -4.97 -14.14
CA PRO A 340 11.54 -6.22 -13.94
C PRO A 340 11.29 -6.98 -15.25
N LEU A 341 11.27 -8.31 -15.17
CA LEU A 341 10.78 -9.19 -16.22
C LEU A 341 9.28 -9.36 -16.03
N GLU A 342 8.51 -9.08 -17.07
CA GLU A 342 7.06 -9.24 -17.05
C GLU A 342 6.68 -10.67 -17.42
N PHE A 343 5.80 -11.27 -16.63
CA PHE A 343 5.18 -12.55 -16.92
C PHE A 343 3.66 -12.41 -16.78
N VAL A 344 2.93 -12.74 -17.84
CA VAL A 344 1.46 -12.73 -17.85
C VAL A 344 0.97 -14.16 -17.68
N ASP A 345 0.14 -14.39 -16.68
CA ASP A 345 -0.52 -15.68 -16.50
C ASP A 345 -1.77 -15.74 -17.37
N GLU A 346 -1.80 -16.68 -18.32
CA GLU A 346 -2.96 -16.89 -19.21
C GLU A 346 -4.15 -17.54 -18.48
N VAL A 347 -3.92 -18.11 -17.29
CA VAL A 347 -4.99 -18.69 -16.47
C VAL A 347 -5.66 -17.57 -15.66
N LEU A 348 -6.91 -17.28 -16.01
CA LEU A 348 -7.72 -16.30 -15.28
C LEU A 348 -8.18 -16.84 -13.92
N PHE A 349 -8.49 -15.94 -12.99
CA PHE A 349 -9.10 -16.27 -11.70
C PHE A 349 -10.23 -15.29 -11.37
N LEU A 350 -11.09 -15.63 -10.41
CA LEU A 350 -12.21 -14.76 -10.03
C LEU A 350 -11.74 -13.64 -9.10
N SER A 351 -12.30 -12.44 -9.26
CA SER A 351 -12.05 -11.31 -8.35
C SER A 351 -12.48 -11.59 -6.91
N SER A 352 -13.33 -12.60 -6.69
CA SER A 352 -13.73 -13.05 -5.36
C SER A 352 -12.82 -14.12 -4.75
N SER A 353 -11.78 -14.58 -5.46
CA SER A 353 -10.88 -15.65 -4.99
C SER A 353 -9.57 -15.11 -4.40
N SER A 354 -8.62 -16.01 -4.16
CA SER A 354 -7.23 -15.67 -3.88
C SER A 354 -6.32 -16.46 -4.82
N VAL A 355 -5.18 -15.87 -5.18
CA VAL A 355 -4.11 -16.53 -5.94
C VAL A 355 -2.76 -16.06 -5.40
N TYR A 356 -1.83 -16.98 -5.25
CA TYR A 356 -0.48 -16.71 -4.76
C TYR A 356 0.53 -17.14 -5.81
N TYR A 357 1.61 -16.38 -5.90
CA TYR A 357 2.75 -16.67 -6.76
C TYR A 357 4.04 -16.69 -5.97
N THR A 358 4.94 -17.59 -6.33
CA THR A 358 6.34 -17.55 -5.94
C THR A 358 7.22 -17.73 -7.16
N VAL A 359 8.42 -17.14 -7.15
CA VAL A 359 9.38 -17.28 -8.25
C VAL A 359 10.73 -17.68 -7.70
N GLU A 360 11.30 -18.72 -8.27
CA GLU A 360 12.65 -19.19 -7.95
C GLU A 360 13.52 -19.22 -9.21
N LYS A 361 14.81 -18.95 -9.07
CA LYS A 361 15.76 -19.17 -10.16
C LYS A 361 16.17 -20.65 -10.19
N GLN A 362 16.13 -21.28 -11.37
CA GLN A 362 16.66 -22.62 -11.54
C GLN A 362 18.19 -22.61 -11.35
N ALA A 363 18.71 -23.68 -10.73
CA ALA A 363 20.11 -23.81 -10.34
C ALA A 363 21.07 -24.01 -11.52
#